data_AF-A0A7G8EQB7-F1
#
_entry.id   AF-A0A7G8EQB7-F1
#
_cell.length_a   1.000
_cell.length_b   1.000
_cell.length_c   1.000
_cell.angle_alpha   90.00
_cell.angle_beta   90.00
_cell.angle_gamma   90.00
#
_symmetry.space_group_name_H-M   'P 1'
#
loop_
_entity.id
_entity.type
_entity.pdbx_description
1 polymer ?
#
loop_
_entity_poly.entity_id
_entity_poly.type
_entity_poly.pdbx_seq_one_letter_code
_entity_poly.pdbx_strand_id
1 'polypeptide(L)'
;MTTPAPKLRFATVWLAGCSGCHMSFLDLDEWLFELAAHVDVVYSPVASDAKTYPDNVDVCLVEGAVANADNLELALQLRQRTRMVVSFGDCAVTGNVPALRNLWSDVDGGSRQSVLDRGYLELADTGAQHPHAPGIVPELLERVLPLHEVIPVDLYLPGCPPSAQRIRAAIEPLLRGEMPPMQGRAMLQFG
;
A
#
# COMPACT_ATOMS: atom_id res chain seq x y z
N MET A 1 7.80 -25.88 30.25
CA MET A 1 6.99 -25.13 29.29
C MET A 1 7.93 -24.19 28.57
N THR A 2 8.26 -24.49 27.32
CA THR A 2 9.10 -23.61 26.47
C THR A 2 8.25 -22.42 26.06
N THR A 3 8.68 -21.20 26.42
CA THR A 3 8.05 -19.97 25.93
C THR A 3 8.10 -20.00 24.40
N PRO A 4 6.97 -19.83 23.69
CA PRO A 4 6.99 -19.75 22.24
C PRO A 4 7.91 -18.61 21.81
N ALA A 5 8.66 -18.82 20.72
CA ALA A 5 9.53 -17.80 20.15
C ALA A 5 8.71 -16.52 19.88
N PRO A 6 9.30 -15.32 20.07
CA PRO A 6 8.59 -14.07 19.84
C PRO A 6 8.13 -13.99 18.37
N LYS A 7 6.86 -13.65 18.16
CA LYS A 7 6.27 -13.45 16.83
C LYS A 7 6.76 -12.14 16.22
N LEU A 8 6.90 -12.11 14.89
CA LEU A 8 7.21 -10.88 14.15
C LEU A 8 6.03 -9.93 14.18
N ARG A 9 6.28 -8.64 14.40
CA ARG A 9 5.28 -7.58 14.35
C ARG A 9 5.03 -7.23 12.88
N PHE A 10 3.91 -7.69 12.35
CA PHE A 10 3.56 -7.58 10.93
C PHE A 10 2.45 -6.56 10.73
N ALA A 11 2.59 -5.72 9.72
CA ALA A 11 1.59 -4.73 9.35
C ALA A 11 1.26 -4.78 7.86
N THR A 12 0.06 -4.36 7.50
CA THR A 12 -0.32 -4.06 6.12
C THR A 12 -1.02 -2.71 6.07
N VAL A 13 -0.86 -1.96 4.97
CA VAL A 13 -1.37 -0.58 4.83
C VAL A 13 -2.00 -0.39 3.45
N TRP A 14 -3.08 0.42 3.39
CA TRP A 14 -3.66 0.95 2.16
C TRP A 14 -3.33 2.43 2.01
N LEU A 15 -2.75 2.76 0.86
CA LEU A 15 -2.65 4.13 0.36
C LEU A 15 -3.63 4.31 -0.81
N ALA A 16 -3.24 4.96 -1.90
CA ALA A 16 -4.04 5.06 -3.12
C ALA A 16 -3.97 3.75 -3.94
N GLY A 17 -4.74 2.76 -3.51
CA GLY A 17 -4.90 1.45 -4.15
C GLY A 17 -6.36 1.05 -4.35
N CYS A 18 -6.59 -0.17 -4.81
CA CYS A 18 -7.94 -0.71 -5.05
C CYS A 18 -8.35 -1.80 -4.04
N SER A 19 -7.52 -2.08 -3.03
CA SER A 19 -7.57 -3.22 -2.09
C SER A 19 -7.28 -4.59 -2.72
N GLY A 20 -7.05 -4.65 -4.03
CA GLY A 20 -6.81 -5.89 -4.76
C GLY A 20 -5.57 -6.65 -4.30
N CYS A 21 -4.52 -5.96 -3.84
CA CYS A 21 -3.33 -6.65 -3.34
C CYS A 21 -3.64 -7.34 -2.00
N HIS A 22 -4.40 -6.68 -1.12
CA HIS A 22 -4.89 -7.32 0.09
C HIS A 22 -5.86 -8.46 -0.19
N MET A 23 -6.72 -8.38 -1.21
CA MET A 23 -7.56 -9.51 -1.58
C MET A 23 -6.71 -10.70 -2.05
N SER A 24 -5.68 -10.47 -2.88
CA SER A 24 -4.78 -11.56 -3.28
C SER A 24 -3.90 -12.08 -2.13
N PHE A 25 -3.65 -11.27 -1.10
CA PHE A 25 -3.09 -11.74 0.16
C PHE A 25 -4.08 -12.61 0.94
N LEU A 26 -5.38 -12.31 0.91
CA LEU A 26 -6.40 -13.17 1.52
C LEU A 26 -6.61 -14.48 0.75
N ASP A 27 -6.34 -14.49 -0.57
CA ASP A 27 -6.27 -15.71 -1.41
C ASP A 27 -5.07 -16.63 -1.06
N LEU A 28 -4.34 -16.34 0.03
CA LEU A 28 -3.42 -17.30 0.65
C LEU A 28 -4.16 -18.44 1.37
N ASP A 29 -5.48 -18.33 1.53
CA ASP A 29 -6.38 -19.35 2.05
C ASP A 29 -5.88 -19.97 3.37
N GLU A 30 -5.68 -21.29 3.43
CA GLU A 30 -5.26 -21.99 4.63
C GLU A 30 -3.86 -21.59 5.11
N TRP A 31 -3.01 -21.06 4.21
CA TRP A 31 -1.67 -20.62 4.59
C TRP A 31 -1.70 -19.39 5.51
N LEU A 32 -2.80 -18.64 5.56
CA LEU A 32 -2.97 -17.55 6.53
C LEU A 32 -2.89 -18.06 7.98
N PHE A 33 -3.34 -19.29 8.25
CA PHE A 33 -3.20 -19.88 9.60
C PHE A 33 -1.74 -20.18 9.94
N GLU A 34 -0.93 -20.60 8.96
CA GLU A 34 0.51 -20.76 9.12
C GLU A 34 1.18 -19.41 9.37
N LEU A 35 0.81 -18.38 8.62
CA LEU A 35 1.31 -17.02 8.80
C LEU A 35 0.98 -16.50 10.21
N ALA A 36 -0.27 -16.65 10.65
CA ALA A 36 -0.74 -16.23 11.98
C ALA A 36 -0.01 -16.93 13.14
N ALA A 37 0.56 -18.12 12.92
CA ALA A 37 1.40 -18.77 13.91
C ALA A 37 2.75 -18.05 14.12
N HIS A 38 3.25 -17.33 13.10
CA HIS A 38 4.57 -16.69 13.09
C HIS A 38 4.52 -15.17 13.32
N VAL A 39 3.38 -14.53 13.06
CA VAL A 39 3.25 -13.07 13.13
C VAL A 39 2.19 -12.61 14.12
N ASP A 40 2.42 -11.42 14.69
CA ASP A 40 1.45 -10.61 15.39
C ASP A 40 1.01 -9.49 14.44
N VAL A 41 -0.27 -9.47 14.03
CA VAL A 41 -0.80 -8.47 13.09
C VAL A 41 -1.14 -7.21 13.87
N VAL A 42 -0.18 -6.28 13.90
CA VAL A 42 -0.25 -5.09 14.76
C VAL A 42 -0.99 -3.93 14.10
N TYR A 43 -1.13 -3.94 12.78
CA TYR A 43 -1.90 -2.95 12.02
C TYR A 43 -2.30 -3.54 10.67
N SER A 44 -3.58 -3.47 10.32
CA SER A 44 -4.09 -3.87 9.00
C SER A 44 -5.48 -3.30 8.78
N PRO A 45 -5.79 -2.73 7.60
CA PRO A 45 -7.15 -2.26 7.28
C PRO A 45 -8.23 -3.35 7.36
N VAL A 46 -7.87 -4.63 7.20
CA VAL A 46 -8.82 -5.76 7.10
C VAL A 46 -8.68 -6.81 8.20
N ALA A 47 -7.56 -6.81 8.93
CA ALA A 47 -7.24 -7.87 9.90
C ALA A 47 -6.94 -7.35 11.32
N SER A 48 -7.09 -6.04 11.57
CA SER A 48 -6.85 -5.45 12.89
C SER A 48 -7.79 -4.26 13.15
N ASP A 49 -8.19 -4.08 14.42
CA ASP A 49 -8.96 -2.92 14.87
C ASP A 49 -8.08 -1.69 15.17
N ALA A 50 -6.76 -1.83 15.14
CA ALA A 50 -5.82 -0.75 15.41
C ALA A 50 -6.05 0.44 14.47
N LYS A 51 -6.26 1.63 15.05
CA LYS A 51 -6.51 2.87 14.29
C LYS A 51 -5.26 3.73 14.10
N THR A 52 -4.20 3.43 14.85
CA THR A 52 -2.93 4.16 14.80
C THR A 52 -1.81 3.21 14.42
N TYR A 53 -0.91 3.65 13.55
CA TYR A 53 0.22 2.83 13.15
C TYR A 53 1.21 2.69 14.33
N PRO A 54 1.53 1.47 14.79
CA PRO A 54 2.32 1.27 16.00
C PRO A 54 3.82 1.44 15.76
N ASP A 55 4.59 1.61 16.84
CA ASP A 55 6.06 1.57 16.78
C ASP A 55 6.60 0.15 16.66
N ASN A 56 7.87 0.04 16.27
CA ASN A 56 8.65 -1.20 16.21
C ASN A 56 7.99 -2.29 15.35
N VAL A 57 7.58 -1.97 14.13
CA VAL A 57 7.06 -2.95 13.17
C VAL A 57 8.22 -3.63 12.45
N ASP A 58 8.21 -4.96 12.40
CA ASP A 58 9.28 -5.74 11.77
C ASP A 58 9.16 -5.70 10.23
N VAL A 59 7.95 -5.95 9.72
CA VAL A 59 7.65 -6.00 8.28
C VAL A 59 6.31 -5.31 8.02
N CYS A 60 6.27 -4.40 7.04
CA CYS A 60 5.04 -3.78 6.56
C CYS A 60 4.87 -3.98 5.06
N LEU A 61 3.72 -4.53 4.64
CA LEU A 61 3.30 -4.53 3.24
C LEU A 61 2.49 -3.27 2.96
N VAL A 62 2.96 -2.43 2.05
CA VAL A 62 2.31 -1.15 1.72
C VAL A 62 1.69 -1.24 0.32
N GLU A 63 0.37 -1.36 0.27
CA GLU A 63 -0.39 -1.32 -0.97
C GLU A 63 -0.73 0.12 -1.35
N GLY A 64 -0.67 0.42 -2.65
CA GLY A 64 -1.15 1.69 -3.21
C GLY A 64 -0.08 2.75 -3.37
N ALA A 65 -0.37 3.71 -4.25
CA ALA A 65 0.48 4.87 -4.51
C ALA A 65 0.25 5.96 -3.45
N VAL A 66 1.04 7.04 -3.48
CA VAL A 66 0.81 8.22 -2.64
C VAL A 66 0.06 9.27 -3.46
N ALA A 67 -1.22 9.53 -3.16
CA ALA A 67 -2.06 10.42 -3.97
C ALA A 67 -2.67 11.62 -3.22
N ASN A 68 -2.65 11.62 -1.88
CA ASN A 68 -3.20 12.68 -1.04
C ASN A 68 -2.34 12.90 0.22
N ALA A 69 -2.66 13.95 0.98
CA ALA A 69 -1.92 14.33 2.19
C ALA A 69 -1.89 13.22 3.25
N ASP A 70 -3.00 12.52 3.49
CA ASP A 70 -3.05 11.42 4.47
C ASP A 70 -2.17 10.24 4.06
N ASN A 71 -2.14 9.90 2.76
CA ASN A 71 -1.24 8.87 2.25
C ASN A 71 0.22 9.24 2.48
N LEU A 72 0.56 10.50 2.24
CA LEU A 72 1.92 11.01 2.43
C LEU A 72 2.31 10.94 3.91
N GLU A 73 1.45 11.42 4.81
CA GLU A 73 1.69 11.37 6.25
C GLU A 73 1.85 9.92 6.74
N LEU A 74 0.95 9.02 6.33
CA LEU A 74 1.01 7.61 6.72
C LEU A 74 2.27 6.92 6.17
N ALA A 75 2.68 7.21 4.94
CA ALA A 75 3.91 6.66 4.35
C ALA A 75 5.16 7.11 5.14
N LEU A 76 5.24 8.39 5.51
CA LEU A 76 6.34 8.91 6.34
C LEU A 76 6.33 8.28 7.74
N GLN A 77 5.15 8.17 8.35
CA GLN A 77 4.98 7.57 9.68
C GLN A 77 5.39 6.09 9.70
N LEU A 78 4.89 5.29 8.76
CA LEU A 78 5.22 3.86 8.72
C LEU A 78 6.73 3.68 8.46
N ARG A 79 7.35 4.48 7.58
CA ARG A 79 8.78 4.33 7.32
C ARG A 79 9.63 4.52 8.57
N GLN A 80 9.28 5.49 9.43
CA GLN A 80 9.99 5.75 10.68
C GLN A 80 9.83 4.63 11.72
N ARG A 81 8.73 3.87 11.63
CA ARG A 81 8.31 2.88 12.63
C ARG A 81 8.50 1.43 12.17
N THR A 82 8.86 1.22 10.91
CA THR A 82 9.01 -0.09 10.30
C THR A 82 10.47 -0.37 9.96
N ARG A 83 10.95 -1.57 10.29
CA ARG A 83 12.27 -2.06 9.88
C ARG A 83 12.31 -2.42 8.39
N MET A 84 11.36 -3.22 7.91
CA MET A 84 11.27 -3.62 6.50
C MET A 84 9.96 -3.17 5.83
N VAL A 85 10.06 -2.30 4.84
CA VAL A 85 8.94 -1.83 4.03
C VAL A 85 8.96 -2.52 2.67
N VAL A 86 7.86 -3.21 2.37
CA VAL A 86 7.62 -3.86 1.08
C VAL A 86 6.62 -3.04 0.29
N SER A 87 7.05 -2.55 -0.88
CA SER A 87 6.14 -1.95 -1.86
C SER A 87 5.29 -3.06 -2.48
N PHE A 88 4.02 -3.11 -2.12
CA PHE A 88 3.13 -4.24 -2.39
C PHE A 88 2.16 -3.91 -3.53
N GLY A 89 2.46 -4.44 -4.72
CA GLY A 89 1.67 -4.29 -5.93
C GLY A 89 2.02 -3.06 -6.78
N ASP A 90 1.58 -3.06 -8.03
CA ASP A 90 2.05 -2.11 -9.05
C ASP A 90 1.66 -0.66 -8.75
N CYS A 91 0.55 -0.42 -8.05
CA CYS A 91 0.24 0.93 -7.57
C CYS A 91 1.34 1.47 -6.64
N ALA A 92 1.84 0.67 -5.70
CA ALA A 92 2.93 1.09 -4.82
C ALA A 92 4.28 1.16 -5.56
N VAL A 93 4.53 0.21 -6.47
CA VAL A 93 5.82 0.11 -7.18
C VAL A 93 5.98 1.20 -8.23
N THR A 94 4.96 1.49 -9.03
CA THR A 94 5.04 2.38 -10.21
C THR A 94 3.96 3.46 -10.27
N GLY A 95 3.04 3.51 -9.31
CA GLY A 95 1.88 4.41 -9.33
C GLY A 95 0.69 3.85 -10.13
N ASN A 96 0.94 3.04 -11.17
CA ASN A 96 0.00 2.34 -12.05
C ASN A 96 -1.26 3.16 -12.42
N VAL A 97 -2.45 2.55 -12.35
CA VAL A 97 -3.73 3.17 -12.79
C VAL A 97 -4.01 4.51 -12.10
N PRO A 98 -3.85 4.66 -10.77
CA PRO A 98 -4.00 5.97 -10.11
C PRO A 98 -3.11 7.06 -10.72
N ALA A 99 -1.90 6.73 -11.16
CA ALA A 99 -0.95 7.68 -11.72
C ALA A 99 -1.28 8.13 -13.15
N LEU A 100 -2.27 7.54 -13.83
CA LEU A 100 -2.70 7.99 -15.14
C LEU A 100 -3.18 9.46 -15.12
N ARG A 101 -3.73 9.95 -14.00
CA ARG A 101 -4.12 11.36 -13.88
C ARG A 101 -2.94 12.33 -13.99
N ASN A 102 -1.71 11.86 -13.77
CA ASN A 102 -0.51 12.68 -13.93
C ASN A 102 -0.30 13.14 -15.38
N LEU A 103 -0.92 12.50 -16.38
CA LEU A 103 -0.87 12.92 -17.78
C LEU A 103 -1.51 14.29 -18.03
N TRP A 104 -2.32 14.79 -17.09
CA TRP A 104 -2.93 16.12 -17.13
C TRP A 104 -2.11 17.20 -16.39
N SER A 105 -0.83 16.95 -16.11
CA SER A 105 0.04 17.91 -15.41
C SER A 105 0.19 19.25 -16.13
N ASP A 106 0.10 19.24 -17.45
CA ASP A 106 0.33 20.41 -18.30
C ASP A 106 -0.97 21.14 -18.70
N VAL A 107 -2.11 20.66 -18.19
CA VAL A 107 -3.41 21.32 -18.37
C VAL A 107 -3.56 22.45 -17.36
N ASP A 108 -4.30 23.50 -17.71
CA ASP A 108 -4.60 24.61 -16.80
C ASP A 108 -5.27 24.08 -15.51
N GLY A 109 -4.75 24.49 -14.35
CA GLY A 109 -5.14 23.95 -13.05
C GLY A 109 -4.47 22.63 -12.63
N GLY A 110 -3.79 21.92 -13.55
CA GLY A 110 -3.01 20.72 -13.27
C GLY A 110 -3.81 19.42 -13.15
N SER A 111 -3.09 18.35 -12.82
CA SER A 111 -3.60 16.96 -12.73
C SER A 111 -4.66 16.83 -11.65
N ARG A 112 -4.42 17.46 -10.49
CA ARG A 112 -5.34 17.44 -9.35
C ARG A 112 -6.66 18.11 -9.67
N GLN A 113 -6.61 19.33 -10.21
CA GLN A 113 -7.82 20.09 -10.52
C GLN A 113 -8.64 19.39 -11.61
N SER A 114 -7.96 18.86 -12.64
CA SER A 114 -8.60 18.14 -13.75
C SER A 114 -9.51 17.00 -13.27
N VAL A 115 -9.05 16.17 -12.33
CA VAL A 115 -9.89 15.06 -11.82
C VAL A 115 -11.01 15.52 -10.88
N LEU A 116 -10.78 16.60 -10.13
CA LEU A 116 -11.80 17.17 -9.24
C LEU A 116 -12.92 17.84 -10.03
N ASP A 117 -12.59 18.65 -11.05
CA ASP A 117 -13.57 19.27 -11.94
C ASP A 117 -14.37 18.21 -12.67
N ARG A 118 -13.69 17.21 -13.22
CA ARG A 118 -14.34 16.12 -13.93
C ARG A 118 -15.33 15.36 -13.05
N GLY A 119 -14.91 14.99 -11.84
CA GLY A 119 -15.70 14.14 -10.94
C GLY A 119 -16.81 14.88 -10.20
N TYR A 120 -16.59 16.14 -9.82
CA TYR A 120 -17.48 16.86 -8.91
C TYR A 120 -18.21 18.06 -9.52
N LEU A 121 -17.81 18.52 -10.70
CA LEU A 121 -18.50 19.61 -11.41
C LEU A 121 -19.15 19.12 -12.70
N GLU A 122 -18.37 18.55 -13.61
CA GLU A 122 -18.84 18.21 -14.96
C GLU A 122 -19.76 16.99 -15.00
N LEU A 123 -19.49 15.99 -14.15
CA LEU A 123 -20.24 14.74 -14.06
C LEU A 123 -21.24 14.71 -12.91
N ALA A 124 -21.39 15.81 -12.16
CA ALA A 124 -22.28 15.83 -11.02
C ALA A 124 -23.75 15.89 -11.47
N ASP A 125 -24.53 14.87 -11.12
CA ASP A 125 -25.98 14.86 -11.37
C ASP A 125 -26.71 15.91 -10.52
N THR A 126 -26.22 16.17 -9.31
CA THR A 126 -26.77 17.17 -8.38
C THR A 126 -25.67 17.78 -7.52
N GLY A 127 -25.86 19.02 -7.06
CA GLY A 127 -25.00 19.64 -6.03
C GLY A 127 -23.55 19.86 -6.46
N ALA A 128 -23.30 20.15 -7.75
CA ALA A 128 -21.98 20.38 -8.34
C ALA A 128 -21.16 21.41 -7.52
N GLN A 129 -20.15 20.92 -6.82
CA GLN A 129 -19.21 21.70 -6.04
C GLN A 129 -17.99 20.84 -5.71
N HIS A 130 -16.82 21.46 -5.56
CA HIS A 130 -15.66 20.73 -5.05
C HIS A 130 -15.87 20.30 -3.60
N PRO A 131 -15.40 19.10 -3.21
CA PRO A 131 -15.38 18.71 -1.81
C PRO A 131 -14.46 19.65 -1.03
N HIS A 132 -15.01 20.30 -0.01
CA HIS A 132 -14.24 21.18 0.87
C HIS A 132 -14.64 20.94 2.33
N ALA A 133 -13.94 19.99 2.97
CA ALA A 133 -14.09 19.66 4.38
C ALA A 133 -12.70 19.53 5.03
N PRO A 134 -12.06 20.67 5.40
CA PRO A 134 -10.71 20.68 5.95
C PRO A 134 -10.57 19.78 7.17
N GLY A 135 -9.51 18.96 7.20
CA GLY A 135 -9.25 18.01 8.27
C GLY A 135 -10.12 16.74 8.27
N ILE A 136 -11.05 16.61 7.32
CA ILE A 136 -11.89 15.42 7.14
C ILE A 136 -11.59 14.75 5.80
N VAL A 137 -11.54 15.54 4.73
CA VAL A 137 -11.18 15.05 3.40
C VAL A 137 -9.77 15.54 3.08
N PRO A 138 -8.80 14.63 2.86
CA PRO A 138 -7.44 15.03 2.56
C PRO A 138 -7.32 15.68 1.19
N GLU A 139 -6.49 16.71 1.12
CA GLU A 139 -6.14 17.31 -0.16
C GLU A 139 -5.37 16.30 -1.01
N LEU A 140 -5.78 16.17 -2.27
CA LEU A 140 -5.02 15.42 -3.27
C LEU A 140 -3.67 16.10 -3.49
N LEU A 141 -2.62 15.30 -3.68
CA LEU A 141 -1.34 15.81 -4.19
C LEU A 141 -1.48 16.19 -5.66
N GLU A 142 -0.60 17.08 -6.14
CA GLU A 142 -0.59 17.46 -7.55
C GLU A 142 -0.34 16.25 -8.46
N ARG A 143 0.61 15.41 -8.07
CA ARG A 143 0.92 14.14 -8.73
C ARG A 143 0.72 12.96 -7.78
N VAL A 144 0.31 11.84 -8.35
CA VAL A 144 0.41 10.53 -7.70
C VAL A 144 1.84 10.04 -7.82
N LEU A 145 2.43 9.58 -6.72
CA LEU A 145 3.82 9.14 -6.65
C LEU A 145 3.88 7.65 -6.27
N PRO A 146 4.78 6.85 -6.88
CA PRO A 146 5.08 5.53 -6.35
C PRO A 146 5.73 5.66 -4.97
N LEU A 147 5.60 4.63 -4.14
CA LEU A 147 5.99 4.69 -2.72
C LEU A 147 7.47 5.05 -2.54
N HIS A 148 8.34 4.54 -3.42
CA HIS A 148 9.79 4.73 -3.35
C HIS A 148 10.25 6.16 -3.71
N GLU A 149 9.40 6.97 -4.33
CA GLU A 149 9.67 8.41 -4.52
C GLU A 149 9.41 9.21 -3.24
N VAL A 150 8.68 8.64 -2.27
CA VAL A 150 8.29 9.31 -1.01
C VAL A 150 9.11 8.81 0.17
N ILE A 151 9.38 7.51 0.25
CA ILE A 151 10.15 6.88 1.33
C ILE A 151 11.11 5.83 0.79
N PRO A 152 12.23 5.52 1.50
CA PRO A 152 13.04 4.35 1.19
C PRO A 152 12.24 3.04 1.32
N VAL A 153 12.29 2.20 0.29
CA VAL A 153 11.64 0.89 0.23
C VAL A 153 12.69 -0.21 0.18
N ASP A 154 12.48 -1.30 0.93
CA ASP A 154 13.44 -2.39 1.08
C ASP A 154 13.20 -3.53 0.07
N LEU A 155 11.95 -3.74 -0.33
CA LEU A 155 11.53 -4.81 -1.23
C LEU A 155 10.40 -4.36 -2.15
N TYR A 156 10.42 -4.80 -3.41
CA TYR A 156 9.37 -4.52 -4.38
C TYR A 156 8.68 -5.83 -4.77
N LEU A 157 7.37 -5.90 -4.60
CA LEU A 157 6.53 -7.05 -4.96
C LEU A 157 5.55 -6.63 -6.08
N PRO A 158 5.96 -6.71 -7.36
CA PRO A 158 5.14 -6.27 -8.48
C PRO A 158 3.97 -7.21 -8.81
N GLY A 159 2.95 -6.65 -9.44
CA GLY A 159 1.70 -7.25 -9.89
C GLY A 159 0.47 -6.38 -9.55
N CYS A 160 -0.59 -6.48 -10.34
CA CYS A 160 -1.85 -5.75 -10.13
C CYS A 160 -3.09 -6.67 -10.09
N PRO A 161 -3.27 -7.49 -9.04
CA PRO A 161 -2.38 -7.66 -7.88
C PRO A 161 -1.29 -8.72 -8.10
N PRO A 162 -0.24 -8.76 -7.26
CA PRO A 162 0.68 -9.90 -7.20
C PRO A 162 -0.10 -11.15 -6.82
N SER A 163 0.18 -12.31 -7.43
CA SER A 163 -0.55 -13.55 -7.11
C SER A 163 -0.26 -14.03 -5.68
N ALA A 164 -1.21 -14.72 -5.06
CA ALA A 164 -1.05 -15.34 -3.74
C ALA A 164 0.23 -16.17 -3.61
N GLN A 165 0.57 -16.96 -4.64
CA GLN A 165 1.81 -17.75 -4.68
C GLN A 165 3.07 -16.88 -4.61
N ARG A 166 3.09 -15.73 -5.30
CA ARG A 166 4.20 -14.78 -5.26
C ARG A 166 4.27 -14.04 -3.92
N ILE A 167 3.11 -13.68 -3.36
CA ILE A 167 2.99 -13.07 -2.04
C ILE A 167 3.59 -14.01 -1.00
N ARG A 168 3.18 -15.28 -1.00
CA ARG A 168 3.75 -16.31 -0.12
C ARG A 168 5.26 -16.43 -0.30
N ALA A 169 5.74 -16.55 -1.55
CA ALA A 169 7.16 -16.69 -1.85
C ALA A 169 8.00 -15.47 -1.39
N ALA A 170 7.39 -14.28 -1.31
CA ALA A 170 8.02 -13.08 -0.77
C ALA A 170 8.01 -13.06 0.76
N ILE A 171 6.90 -13.43 1.41
CA ILE A 171 6.74 -13.35 2.88
C ILE A 171 7.46 -14.49 3.60
N GLU A 172 7.39 -15.72 3.09
CA GLU A 172 7.90 -16.91 3.77
C GLU A 172 9.39 -16.82 4.15
N PRO A 173 10.31 -16.33 3.30
CA PRO A 173 11.69 -16.05 3.70
C PRO A 173 11.82 -14.98 4.79
N LEU A 174 10.99 -13.93 4.73
CA LEU A 174 11.00 -12.84 5.72
C LEU A 174 10.63 -13.35 7.12
N LEU A 175 9.76 -14.37 7.21
CA LEU A 175 9.42 -15.02 8.48
C LEU A 175 10.64 -15.68 9.16
N ARG A 176 11.66 -16.06 8.38
CA ARG A 176 12.93 -16.61 8.86
C ARG A 176 14.05 -15.57 8.98
N GLY A 177 13.77 -14.31 8.69
CA GLY A 177 14.77 -13.24 8.63
C GLY A 177 15.68 -13.30 7.39
N GLU A 178 15.26 -14.02 6.35
CA GLU A 178 15.96 -14.16 5.07
C GLU A 178 15.36 -13.23 4.02
N MET A 179 16.17 -12.70 3.11
CA MET A 179 15.65 -11.93 1.98
C MET A 179 15.09 -12.86 0.90
N PRO A 180 13.86 -12.64 0.39
CA PRO A 180 13.31 -13.45 -0.68
C PRO A 180 14.08 -13.22 -1.99
N PRO A 181 14.32 -14.26 -2.81
CA PRO A 181 14.98 -14.12 -4.09
C PRO A 181 14.04 -13.43 -5.11
N MET A 182 14.09 -12.11 -5.18
CA MET A 182 13.30 -11.31 -6.13
C MET A 182 13.90 -11.29 -7.53
N GLN A 183 13.96 -12.47 -8.17
CA GLN A 183 14.61 -12.65 -9.47
C GLN A 183 13.74 -13.46 -10.42
N GLY A 184 13.93 -13.21 -11.73
CA GLY A 184 13.26 -13.95 -12.79
C GLY A 184 11.78 -13.62 -12.95
N ARG A 185 11.18 -14.16 -14.01
CA ARG A 185 9.81 -13.84 -14.44
C ARG A 185 8.73 -14.24 -13.45
N ALA A 186 8.99 -15.25 -12.61
CA ALA A 186 8.03 -15.71 -11.60
C ALA A 186 7.79 -14.65 -10.50
N MET A 187 8.85 -13.92 -10.10
CA MET A 187 8.80 -12.90 -9.05
C MET A 187 8.66 -11.47 -9.60
N LEU A 188 9.14 -11.22 -10.81
CA LEU A 188 9.15 -9.88 -11.44
C LEU A 188 8.17 -9.85 -12.62
N GLN A 189 6.87 -9.78 -12.30
CA GLN A 189 5.81 -9.63 -13.29
C GLN A 189 4.86 -8.51 -12.88
N PHE A 190 4.66 -7.58 -13.81
CA PHE A 190 3.72 -6.47 -13.72
C PHE A 190 2.39 -6.87 -14.38
N GLY A 191 1.29 -6.26 -13.96
CA GLY A 191 -0.07 -6.52 -14.43
C GLY A 191 -0.83 -5.25 -14.75
#